data_AF-A0A6N2NAH4-F1
#
_entry.id   AF-A0A6N2NAH4-F1
#
_cell.length_a   1.000
_cell.length_b   1.000
_cell.length_c   1.000
_cell.angle_alpha   90.00
_cell.angle_beta   90.00
_cell.angle_gamma   90.00
#
_symmetry.space_group_name_H-M   'P 1'
#
loop_
_entity.id
_entity.type
_entity.pdbx_description
1 polymer ?
#
loop_
_entity_poly.entity_id
_entity_poly.type
_entity_poly.pdbx_seq_one_letter_code
_entity_poly.pdbx_strand_id
1 'polypeptide(L)'
;MKLGREDRPKVFKGLSPDMEMFITHLYKEGYFNNASFLKDGSLDFGFFNDSYGRDFIKYAAEKFGEDHQEIAKWLSGSDLKRVALFGCPTLMRKSVFSAKRLRNFFEIQEAIVCNKCVLKHSCNFVNQSVWRGDIKTLNLAAVMRVLTLYALEAAHPELSVPDEIKASVNRLLTEILSLSQTVRQAA
;
A
#
# COMPACT_ATOMS: atom_id res chain seq x y z
N MET A 1 -16.17 0.79 28.56
CA MET A 1 -17.41 0.38 27.87
C MET A 1 -17.76 1.50 26.90
N LYS A 2 -17.73 1.34 25.58
CA LYS A 2 -18.53 0.40 24.80
C LYS A 2 -17.69 -0.37 23.78
N LEU A 3 -17.88 -1.68 23.86
CA LEU A 3 -17.63 -2.68 22.83
C LEU A 3 -18.58 -2.38 21.65
N GLY A 4 -18.06 -2.45 20.44
CA GLY A 4 -18.82 -2.22 19.22
C GLY A 4 -17.92 -2.29 17.99
N ARG A 5 -17.12 -3.36 17.85
CA ARG A 5 -16.70 -3.75 16.50
C ARG A 5 -17.99 -4.18 15.82
N GLU A 6 -18.46 -3.40 14.85
CA GLU A 6 -19.44 -3.88 13.89
C GLU A 6 -18.81 -5.08 13.18
N ASP A 7 -19.12 -6.28 13.68
CA ASP A 7 -18.73 -7.56 13.08
C ASP A 7 -19.69 -7.87 11.92
N ARG A 8 -19.85 -6.89 11.01
CA ARG A 8 -20.39 -7.20 9.70
C ARG A 8 -19.37 -8.08 9.01
N PRO A 9 -19.75 -9.23 8.44
CA PRO A 9 -18.83 -10.02 7.62
C PRO A 9 -18.21 -9.09 6.59
N LYS A 10 -16.91 -8.83 6.71
CA LYS A 10 -16.21 -8.06 5.70
C LYS A 10 -16.16 -8.93 4.47
N VAL A 11 -17.02 -8.60 3.50
CA VAL A 11 -16.96 -9.21 2.18
C VAL A 11 -15.73 -8.67 1.50
N PHE A 12 -14.70 -9.50 1.39
CA PHE A 12 -13.50 -9.17 0.63
C PHE A 12 -13.79 -9.38 -0.85
N LYS A 13 -13.56 -8.35 -1.66
CA LYS A 13 -13.59 -8.48 -3.11
C LYS A 13 -12.45 -9.39 -3.58
N GLY A 14 -12.66 -10.07 -4.70
CA GLY A 14 -11.63 -10.85 -5.37
C GLY A 14 -10.36 -10.02 -5.62
N LEU A 15 -9.21 -10.70 -5.65
CA LEU A 15 -7.95 -10.07 -6.03
C LEU A 15 -7.99 -9.73 -7.52
N SER A 16 -7.38 -8.61 -7.91
CA SER A 16 -7.16 -8.33 -9.32
C SER A 16 -6.06 -9.23 -9.88
N PRO A 17 -6.01 -9.47 -11.21
CA PRO A 17 -4.92 -10.22 -11.82
C PRO A 17 -3.52 -9.64 -11.50
N ASP A 18 -3.39 -8.31 -11.48
CA ASP A 18 -2.14 -7.64 -11.11
C ASP A 18 -1.74 -7.94 -9.65
N MET A 19 -2.72 -7.99 -8.75
CA MET A 19 -2.48 -8.30 -7.35
C MET A 19 -2.12 -9.78 -7.16
N GLU A 20 -2.75 -10.69 -7.89
CA GLU A 20 -2.41 -12.12 -7.89
C GLU A 20 -0.98 -12.36 -8.39
N MET A 21 -0.58 -11.67 -9.48
CA MET A 21 0.80 -11.71 -9.96
C MET A 21 1.78 -11.19 -8.90
N PHE A 22 1.44 -10.08 -8.23
CA PHE A 22 2.26 -9.52 -7.17
C PHE A 22 2.41 -10.47 -5.97
N ILE A 23 1.31 -11.06 -5.51
CA ILE A 23 1.32 -12.05 -4.42
C ILE A 23 2.13 -13.28 -4.81
N THR A 24 1.96 -13.78 -6.04
CA THR A 24 2.72 -14.91 -6.57
C THR A 24 4.22 -14.62 -6.56
N HIS A 25 4.62 -13.41 -6.96
CA HIS A 25 6.01 -12.98 -6.90
C HIS A 25 6.51 -12.97 -5.46
N LEU A 26 5.83 -12.29 -4.54
CA LEU A 26 6.21 -12.25 -3.13
C LEU A 26 6.33 -13.66 -2.50
N TYR A 27 5.43 -14.57 -2.85
CA TYR A 27 5.48 -15.96 -2.42
C TYR A 27 6.72 -16.68 -2.96
N LYS A 28 7.05 -16.55 -4.25
CA LYS A 28 8.27 -17.13 -4.85
C LYS A 28 9.56 -16.56 -4.26
N GLU A 29 9.53 -15.30 -3.84
CA GLU A 29 10.64 -14.63 -3.14
C GLU A 29 10.76 -15.04 -1.66
N GLY A 30 9.83 -15.84 -1.13
CA GLY A 30 9.88 -16.33 0.25
C GLY A 30 9.29 -15.37 1.30
N TYR A 31 8.64 -14.27 0.90
CA TYR A 31 7.99 -13.34 1.85
C TYR A 31 6.83 -13.98 2.63
N PHE A 32 6.37 -15.16 2.21
CA PHE A 32 5.33 -15.93 2.88
C PHE A 32 5.84 -17.13 3.68
N ASN A 33 7.15 -17.36 3.80
CA ASN A 33 7.70 -18.55 4.48
C ASN A 33 7.25 -18.71 5.94
N ASN A 34 6.89 -17.61 6.62
CA ASN A 34 6.41 -17.62 8.00
C ASN A 34 4.87 -17.60 8.10
N ALA A 35 4.15 -17.78 7.00
CA ALA A 35 2.70 -17.79 6.98
C ALA A 35 2.15 -19.12 7.53
N SER A 36 1.39 -19.04 8.62
CA SER A 36 0.78 -20.22 9.25
C SER A 36 -0.24 -20.94 8.37
N PHE A 37 -0.78 -20.27 7.34
CA PHE A 37 -1.75 -20.84 6.40
C PHE A 37 -1.11 -21.63 5.25
N LEU A 38 0.21 -21.50 4.99
CA LEU A 38 0.89 -22.25 3.94
C LEU A 38 1.40 -23.61 4.44
N LYS A 39 0.48 -24.49 4.85
CA LYS A 39 0.83 -25.80 5.45
C LYS A 39 1.43 -26.80 4.46
N ASP A 40 0.96 -26.80 3.22
CA ASP A 40 1.38 -27.77 2.19
C ASP A 40 2.38 -27.16 1.20
N GLY A 41 2.87 -25.96 1.50
CA GLY A 41 3.80 -25.22 0.65
C GLY A 41 3.19 -24.73 -0.67
N SER A 42 1.90 -24.89 -0.94
CA SER A 42 1.22 -24.37 -2.14
C SER A 42 0.55 -23.01 -1.87
N LEU A 43 0.60 -22.12 -2.87
CA LEU A 43 -0.10 -20.84 -2.82
C LEU A 43 -1.56 -21.03 -3.26
N ASP A 44 -2.50 -20.89 -2.32
CA ASP A 44 -3.94 -20.82 -2.60
C ASP A 44 -4.44 -19.39 -2.32
N PHE A 45 -5.03 -18.75 -3.32
CA PHE A 45 -5.60 -17.40 -3.16
C PHE A 45 -6.82 -17.36 -2.23
N GLY A 46 -7.44 -18.50 -1.97
CA GLY A 46 -8.50 -18.66 -0.96
C GLY A 46 -8.06 -18.22 0.44
N PHE A 47 -6.76 -18.30 0.76
CA PHE A 47 -6.19 -17.82 2.02
C PHE A 47 -6.30 -16.30 2.21
N PHE A 48 -6.59 -15.55 1.14
CA PHE A 48 -6.71 -14.09 1.19
C PHE A 48 -8.15 -13.60 1.19
N ASN A 49 -9.11 -14.49 1.48
CA ASN A 49 -10.53 -14.14 1.62
C ASN A 49 -10.93 -13.72 3.05
N ASP A 50 -9.96 -13.52 3.94
CA ASP A 50 -10.17 -13.00 5.28
C ASP A 50 -9.20 -11.85 5.64
N SER A 51 -9.38 -11.25 6.82
CA SER A 51 -8.50 -10.17 7.26
C SER A 51 -7.08 -10.63 7.54
N TYR A 52 -6.89 -11.88 7.98
CA TYR A 52 -5.57 -12.40 8.34
C TYR A 52 -4.67 -12.52 7.11
N GLY A 53 -5.15 -13.16 6.05
CA GLY A 53 -4.43 -13.25 4.78
C GLY A 53 -4.17 -11.88 4.16
N ARG A 54 -5.16 -10.97 4.18
CA ARG A 54 -5.00 -9.59 3.67
C ARG A 54 -3.98 -8.79 4.45
N ASP A 55 -3.92 -8.96 5.77
CA ASP A 55 -2.90 -8.30 6.59
C ASP A 55 -1.52 -8.92 6.37
N PHE A 56 -1.44 -10.22 6.08
CA PHE A 56 -0.19 -10.87 5.68
C PHE A 56 0.34 -10.30 4.36
N ILE A 57 -0.53 -10.10 3.36
CA ILE A 57 -0.13 -9.45 2.10
C ILE A 57 0.45 -8.05 2.34
N LYS A 58 -0.20 -7.24 3.19
CA LYS A 58 0.30 -5.89 3.53
C LYS A 58 1.67 -5.94 4.20
N TYR A 59 1.86 -6.90 5.10
CA TYR A 59 3.14 -7.12 5.77
C TYR A 59 4.23 -7.54 4.77
N ALA A 60 3.95 -8.53 3.92
CA ALA A 60 4.88 -9.01 2.89
C ALA A 60 5.26 -7.90 1.90
N ALA A 61 4.29 -7.11 1.44
CA ALA A 61 4.51 -5.98 0.53
C ALA A 61 5.39 -4.89 1.18
N GLU A 62 5.16 -4.59 2.46
CA GLU A 62 5.99 -3.67 3.21
C GLU A 62 7.43 -4.17 3.33
N LYS A 63 7.63 -5.45 3.67
CA LYS A 63 8.96 -6.07 3.77
C LYS A 63 9.70 -6.09 2.44
N PHE A 64 9.02 -6.45 1.37
CA PHE A 64 9.55 -6.32 0.02
C PHE A 64 10.04 -4.88 -0.27
N GLY A 65 9.27 -3.87 0.13
CA GLY A 65 9.69 -2.48 -0.03
C GLY A 65 10.87 -2.07 0.85
N GLU A 66 11.13 -2.75 1.97
CA GLU A 66 12.33 -2.54 2.80
C GLU A 66 13.56 -3.14 2.13
N ASP A 67 13.43 -4.34 1.55
CA ASP A 67 14.54 -5.09 0.96
C ASP A 67 14.96 -4.56 -0.42
N HIS A 68 14.01 -3.96 -1.18
CA HIS A 68 14.23 -3.51 -2.56
C HIS A 68 14.22 -1.99 -2.73
N GLN A 69 14.71 -1.26 -1.73
CA GLN A 69 14.70 0.20 -1.70
C GLN A 69 15.37 0.86 -2.92
N GLU A 70 16.30 0.16 -3.59
CA GLU A 70 16.95 0.57 -4.84
C GLU A 70 16.00 0.76 -6.03
N ILE A 71 14.84 0.09 -6.02
CA ILE A 71 13.81 0.19 -7.07
C ILE A 71 13.13 1.57 -7.04
N ALA A 72 13.05 2.21 -5.87
CA ALA A 72 12.27 3.43 -5.66
C ALA A 72 12.59 4.56 -6.65
N LYS A 73 13.86 4.68 -7.06
CA LYS A 73 14.33 5.76 -7.96
C LYS A 73 13.86 5.61 -9.42
N TRP A 74 13.35 4.44 -9.79
CA TRP A 74 12.94 4.12 -11.17
C TRP A 74 11.43 4.17 -11.39
N LEU A 75 10.65 4.38 -10.32
CA LEU A 75 9.20 4.40 -10.39
C LEU A 75 8.67 5.66 -11.07
N SER A 76 7.53 5.52 -11.76
CA SER A 76 6.79 6.63 -12.37
C SER A 76 6.46 7.74 -11.36
N GLY A 77 7.21 8.83 -11.44
CA GLY A 77 7.00 10.00 -10.58
C GLY A 77 5.61 10.63 -10.77
N SER A 78 5.05 10.59 -11.99
CA SER A 78 3.70 11.07 -12.27
C SER A 78 2.62 10.25 -11.58
N ASP A 79 2.70 8.92 -11.62
CA ASP A 79 1.71 8.05 -10.98
C ASP A 79 1.84 8.12 -9.45
N LEU A 80 3.06 8.14 -8.92
CA LEU A 80 3.31 8.34 -7.49
C LEU A 80 2.76 9.68 -7.00
N LYS A 81 2.99 10.77 -7.74
CA LYS A 81 2.46 12.10 -7.38
C LYS A 81 0.94 12.12 -7.40
N ARG A 82 0.31 11.42 -8.35
CA ARG A 82 -1.15 11.29 -8.41
C ARG A 82 -1.70 10.56 -7.19
N VAL A 83 -1.08 9.43 -6.80
CA VAL A 83 -1.44 8.71 -5.57
C VAL A 83 -1.23 9.58 -4.33
N ALA A 84 -0.14 10.34 -4.28
CA ALA A 84 0.17 11.25 -3.17
C ALA A 84 -0.90 12.34 -2.98
N LEU A 85 -1.35 12.94 -4.09
CA LEU A 85 -2.39 13.97 -4.12
C LEU A 85 -3.78 13.46 -3.75
N PHE A 86 -4.07 12.17 -4.01
CA PHE A 86 -5.37 11.60 -3.71
C PHE A 86 -5.65 11.56 -2.20
N GLY A 87 -4.70 11.12 -1.37
CA GLY A 87 -4.84 11.21 0.07
C GLY A 87 -4.28 10.05 0.87
N CYS A 88 -4.73 9.94 2.12
CA CYS A 88 -4.42 8.81 2.99
C CYS A 88 -5.44 7.70 2.74
N PRO A 89 -5.04 6.43 2.55
CA PRO A 89 -6.00 5.35 2.33
C PRO A 89 -6.89 5.08 3.54
N THR A 90 -6.38 5.25 4.77
CA THR A 90 -7.12 4.97 6.02
C THR A 90 -6.76 5.97 7.12
N LEU A 91 -7.51 5.93 8.25
CA LEU A 91 -7.25 6.72 9.46
C LEU A 91 -6.15 6.14 10.36
N MET A 92 -5.61 4.96 10.03
CA MET A 92 -4.58 4.31 10.84
C MET A 92 -3.26 5.09 10.76
N ARG A 93 -2.64 5.38 11.91
CA ARG A 93 -1.40 6.16 12.02
C ARG A 93 -0.34 5.76 11.01
N LYS A 94 -0.07 4.45 10.85
CA LYS A 94 0.96 3.92 9.94
C LYS A 94 0.65 4.24 8.47
N SER A 95 -0.61 4.08 8.06
CA SER A 95 -1.11 4.40 6.72
C SER A 95 -1.03 5.91 6.45
N VAL A 96 -1.55 6.70 7.39
CA VAL A 96 -1.52 8.17 7.32
C VAL A 96 -0.08 8.67 7.19
N PHE A 97 0.83 8.18 8.03
CA PHE A 97 2.22 8.65 8.03
C PHE A 97 2.94 8.25 6.74
N SER A 98 2.64 7.08 6.18
CA SER A 98 3.22 6.64 4.90
C SER A 98 2.75 7.52 3.73
N ALA A 99 1.46 7.81 3.66
CA ALA A 99 0.90 8.70 2.63
C ALA A 99 1.43 10.15 2.76
N LYS A 100 1.56 10.65 3.99
CA LYS A 100 2.16 11.97 4.26
C LYS A 100 3.64 12.02 3.90
N ARG A 101 4.38 10.93 4.16
CA ARG A 101 5.78 10.82 3.76
C ARG A 101 5.93 10.85 2.24
N LEU A 102 5.07 10.14 1.52
CA LEU A 102 5.01 10.17 0.06
C LEU A 102 4.72 11.59 -0.45
N ARG A 103 3.78 12.32 0.15
CA ARG A 103 3.53 13.73 -0.21
C ARG A 103 4.72 14.64 0.05
N ASN A 104 5.40 14.43 1.18
CA ASN A 104 6.58 15.21 1.53
C ASN A 104 7.72 15.04 0.53
N PHE A 105 7.91 13.84 -0.05
CA PHE A 105 8.88 13.59 -1.13
C PHE A 105 8.61 14.46 -2.38
N PHE A 106 7.34 14.77 -2.66
CA PHE A 106 6.94 15.66 -3.76
C PHE A 106 6.77 17.12 -3.34
N GLU A 107 7.19 17.49 -2.12
CA GLU A 107 7.03 18.84 -1.55
C GLU A 107 5.56 19.33 -1.55
N ILE A 108 4.61 18.39 -1.46
CA ILE A 108 3.19 18.70 -1.41
C ILE A 108 2.82 19.08 0.02
N GLN A 109 2.32 20.31 0.20
CA GLN A 109 1.82 20.75 1.50
C GLN A 109 0.58 19.95 1.92
N GLU A 110 0.59 19.44 3.15
CA GLU A 110 -0.51 18.63 3.68
C GLU A 110 -1.87 19.33 3.64
N ALA A 111 -1.89 20.65 3.82
CA ALA A 111 -3.12 21.45 3.73
C ALA A 111 -3.82 21.35 2.38
N ILE A 112 -3.09 21.16 1.27
CA ILE A 112 -3.67 21.03 -0.08
C ILE A 112 -4.58 19.79 -0.15
N VAL A 113 -4.17 18.70 0.50
CA VAL A 113 -4.84 17.39 0.43
C VAL A 113 -5.80 17.21 1.59
N CYS A 114 -5.34 17.46 2.82
CA CYS A 114 -6.16 17.29 4.02
C CYS A 114 -7.36 18.22 4.08
N ASN A 115 -7.32 19.44 3.52
CA ASN A 115 -8.48 20.34 3.52
C ASN A 115 -9.61 19.86 2.61
N LYS A 116 -9.32 19.04 1.59
CA LYS A 116 -10.30 18.45 0.67
C LYS A 116 -10.70 17.02 1.08
N CYS A 117 -10.08 16.48 2.13
CA CYS A 117 -10.27 15.10 2.55
C CYS A 117 -11.61 14.93 3.27
N VAL A 118 -12.45 14.02 2.77
CA VAL A 118 -13.74 13.68 3.39
C VAL A 118 -13.60 13.17 4.84
N LEU A 119 -12.46 12.55 5.16
CA LEU A 119 -12.15 12.02 6.48
C LEU A 119 -11.55 13.05 7.45
N LYS A 120 -11.44 14.33 7.04
CA LYS A 120 -10.73 15.37 7.80
C LYS A 120 -11.22 15.44 9.25
N HIS A 121 -12.52 15.45 9.47
CA HIS A 121 -13.11 15.59 10.80
C HIS A 121 -12.82 14.41 11.74
N SER A 122 -12.55 13.22 11.18
CA SER A 122 -12.26 12.00 11.94
C SER A 122 -10.75 11.70 12.05
N CYS A 123 -9.90 12.52 11.43
CA CYS A 123 -8.46 12.28 11.36
C CYS A 123 -7.73 12.97 12.51
N ASN A 124 -6.96 12.22 13.29
CA ASN A 124 -6.13 12.77 14.37
C ASN A 124 -4.84 13.47 13.90
N PHE A 125 -4.60 13.48 12.58
CA PHE A 125 -3.35 13.94 11.97
C PHE A 125 -3.57 14.97 10.85
N VAL A 126 -4.69 15.69 10.88
CA VAL A 126 -5.03 16.72 9.88
C VAL A 126 -3.91 17.76 9.81
N ASN A 127 -3.45 18.07 8.60
CA ASN A 127 -2.41 19.07 8.31
C ASN A 127 -1.07 18.87 9.04
N GLN A 128 -0.91 17.78 9.80
CA GLN A 128 0.36 17.44 10.44
C GLN A 128 1.32 16.91 9.39
N SER A 129 2.52 17.46 9.39
CA SER A 129 3.65 17.00 8.59
C SER A 129 4.41 15.92 9.35
N VAL A 130 4.94 14.94 8.61
CA VAL A 130 5.75 13.84 9.18
C VAL A 130 7.23 14.18 9.06
N TRP A 131 7.72 14.97 10.01
CA TRP A 131 9.14 15.36 10.07
C TRP A 131 9.96 14.30 10.80
N ARG A 132 10.28 13.19 10.15
CA ARG A 132 11.37 12.30 10.59
C ARG A 132 12.02 11.61 9.39
N GLY A 133 13.29 11.94 9.14
CA GLY A 133 14.17 11.24 8.19
C GLY A 133 14.50 12.04 6.93
N ASP A 134 15.33 11.44 6.07
CA ASP A 134 15.68 12.00 4.78
C ASP A 134 14.42 12.17 3.92
N ILE A 135 14.19 13.41 3.50
CA ILE A 135 13.03 13.83 2.71
C ILE A 135 13.30 13.74 1.20
N LYS A 136 14.57 13.57 0.81
CA LYS A 136 15.01 13.54 -0.58
C LYS A 136 14.94 12.13 -1.19
N THR A 137 14.83 11.10 -0.36
CA THR A 137 14.74 9.72 -0.79
C THR A 137 13.32 9.18 -0.65
N LEU A 138 12.78 8.68 -1.76
CA LEU A 138 11.49 8.00 -1.78
C LEU A 138 11.59 6.69 -0.98
N ASN A 139 10.82 6.54 0.09
CA ASN A 139 10.84 5.32 0.90
C ASN A 139 9.89 4.26 0.30
N LEU A 140 10.44 3.17 -0.24
CA LEU A 140 9.64 2.18 -0.96
C LEU A 140 8.71 1.40 -0.02
N ALA A 141 9.13 1.07 1.19
CA ALA A 141 8.24 0.46 2.19
C ALA A 141 6.99 1.31 2.47
N ALA A 142 7.12 2.64 2.56
CA ALA A 142 5.99 3.56 2.71
C ALA A 142 5.12 3.60 1.45
N VAL A 143 5.72 3.58 0.26
CA VAL A 143 4.99 3.47 -1.02
C VAL A 143 4.17 2.18 -1.05
N MET A 144 4.80 1.03 -0.78
CA MET A 144 4.13 -0.28 -0.76
C MET A 144 2.95 -0.32 0.19
N ARG A 145 3.08 0.21 1.41
CA ARG A 145 1.95 0.32 2.36
C ARG A 145 0.77 1.07 1.76
N VAL A 146 1.01 2.15 1.02
CA VAL A 146 -0.06 2.96 0.40
C VAL A 146 -0.66 2.22 -0.80
N LEU A 147 0.18 1.75 -1.72
CA LEU A 147 -0.26 1.05 -2.94
C LEU A 147 -1.07 -0.20 -2.61
N THR A 148 -0.58 -1.04 -1.70
CA THR A 148 -1.25 -2.29 -1.31
C THR A 148 -2.62 -2.03 -0.66
N LEU A 149 -2.79 -0.93 0.09
CA LEU A 149 -4.12 -0.58 0.62
C LEU A 149 -5.11 -0.24 -0.48
N TYR A 150 -4.69 0.47 -1.54
CA TYR A 150 -5.56 0.76 -2.66
C TYR A 150 -5.81 -0.47 -3.54
N ALA A 151 -4.78 -1.26 -3.83
CA ALA A 151 -4.88 -2.46 -4.66
C ALA A 151 -5.75 -3.56 -4.03
N LEU A 152 -5.73 -3.69 -2.70
CA LEU A 152 -6.62 -4.60 -1.97
C LEU A 152 -8.03 -4.03 -1.74
N GLU A 153 -8.33 -2.85 -2.28
CA GLU A 153 -9.56 -2.09 -2.01
C GLU A 153 -9.84 -1.92 -0.50
N ALA A 154 -8.77 -1.78 0.29
CA ALA A 154 -8.80 -1.69 1.75
C ALA A 154 -8.75 -0.23 2.26
N ALA A 155 -9.13 0.73 1.41
CA ALA A 155 -9.29 2.12 1.79
C ALA A 155 -10.49 2.31 2.76
N HIS A 156 -10.56 3.45 3.44
CA HIS A 156 -11.69 3.78 4.30
C HIS A 156 -12.99 3.75 3.49
N PRO A 157 -14.11 3.19 4.00
CA PRO A 157 -15.36 3.04 3.23
C PRO A 157 -15.94 4.34 2.67
N GLU A 158 -15.73 5.46 3.37
CA GLU A 158 -16.16 6.79 2.91
C GLU A 158 -15.30 7.37 1.77
N LEU A 159 -14.16 6.75 1.43
CA LEU A 159 -13.33 7.16 0.30
C LEU A 159 -13.81 6.48 -0.98
N SER A 160 -14.34 7.29 -1.91
CA SER A 160 -14.49 6.86 -3.29
C SER A 160 -13.14 6.97 -4.00
N VAL A 161 -12.54 5.82 -4.35
CA VAL A 161 -11.26 5.78 -5.07
C VAL A 161 -11.54 5.84 -6.58
N PRO A 162 -11.15 6.94 -7.28
CA PRO A 162 -11.36 7.07 -8.72
C PRO A 162 -10.58 6.02 -9.51
N ASP A 163 -11.09 5.63 -10.67
CA ASP A 163 -10.45 4.62 -11.52
C ASP A 163 -9.08 5.07 -12.04
N GLU A 164 -8.85 6.37 -12.21
CA GLU A 164 -7.52 6.90 -12.53
C GLU A 164 -6.48 6.61 -11.43
N ILE A 165 -6.91 6.62 -10.16
CA ILE A 165 -6.04 6.26 -9.03
C ILE A 165 -5.78 4.76 -9.04
N LYS A 166 -6.80 3.93 -9.25
CA LYS A 166 -6.64 2.47 -9.35
C LYS A 166 -5.69 2.10 -10.50
N ALA A 167 -5.86 2.73 -11.66
CA ALA A 167 -4.99 2.51 -12.81
C ALA A 167 -3.53 2.92 -12.53
N SER A 168 -3.33 4.03 -11.80
CA SER A 168 -1.98 4.46 -11.39
C SER A 168 -1.36 3.48 -10.39
N VAL A 169 -2.15 2.98 -9.44
CA VAL A 169 -1.70 1.94 -8.49
C VAL A 169 -1.31 0.65 -9.22
N ASN A 170 -2.12 0.19 -10.17
CA ASN A 170 -1.81 -1.02 -10.94
C ASN A 170 -0.53 -0.83 -11.77
N ARG A 171 -0.37 0.28 -12.49
CA ARG A 171 0.86 0.58 -13.24
C ARG A 171 2.09 0.57 -12.35
N LEU A 172 2.01 1.18 -11.16
CA LEU A 172 3.12 1.19 -10.20
C LEU A 172 3.44 -0.22 -9.68
N LEU A 173 2.43 -1.05 -9.39
CA LEU A 173 2.66 -2.45 -8.99
C LEU A 173 3.33 -3.25 -10.11
N THR A 174 2.91 -3.06 -11.36
CA THR A 174 3.54 -3.70 -12.52
C THR A 174 4.99 -3.24 -12.70
N GLU A 175 5.27 -1.92 -12.62
CA GLU A 175 6.63 -1.39 -12.67
C GLU A 175 7.52 -2.00 -11.60
N ILE A 176 7.03 -2.07 -10.35
CA ILE A 176 7.76 -2.64 -9.22
C ILE A 176 8.13 -4.10 -9.48
N LEU A 177 7.20 -4.89 -10.02
CA LEU A 177 7.42 -6.28 -10.40
C LEU A 177 8.46 -6.43 -11.52
N SER A 178 8.39 -5.61 -12.56
CA SER A 178 9.36 -5.67 -13.66
C SER A 178 10.76 -5.25 -13.21
N LEU A 179 10.86 -4.24 -12.34
CA LEU A 179 12.12 -3.75 -11.82
C LEU A 179 12.78 -4.74 -10.86
N SER A 180 12.01 -5.41 -10.00
CA SER A 180 12.58 -6.41 -9.06
C SER A 180 13.21 -7.61 -9.78
N GLN A 181 12.58 -8.03 -10.88
CA GLN A 181 13.12 -9.09 -11.74
C GLN A 181 14.39 -8.65 -12.48
N THR A 182 14.44 -7.40 -12.94
CA THR A 182 15.57 -6.86 -13.70
C THR A 182 16.79 -6.64 -12.82
N VAL A 183 16.61 -6.07 -11.62
CA VAL A 183 17.71 -5.84 -10.66
C VAL A 183 18.36 -7.17 -10.26
N ARG A 184 17.56 -8.25 -10.14
CA ARG A 184 18.06 -9.60 -9.88
C ARG A 184 18.95 -10.17 -10.97
N GLN A 185 18.70 -9.84 -12.23
CA GLN A 185 19.52 -10.32 -13.35
C GLN A 185 20.87 -9.59 -13.45
N ALA A 186 21.00 -8.45 -12.79
CA ALA A 186 22.20 -7.62 -12.80
C ALA A 186 23.12 -7.82 -11.58
N ALA A 187 22.70 -8.62 -10.60
CA ALA A 187 23.42 -8.94 -9.36
C ALA A 187 23.99 -10.35 -9.40
#